data_AF-A0A2S6INA9-F1
#
_entry.id   AF-A0A2S6INA9-F1
#
_cell.length_a   1.000
_cell.length_b   1.000
_cell.length_c   1.000
_cell.angle_alpha   90.00
_cell.angle_beta   90.00
_cell.angle_gamma   90.00
#
_symmetry.space_group_name_H-M   'P 1'
#
loop_
_entity.id
_entity.type
_entity.pdbx_description
1 polymer ?
#
loop_
_entity_poly.entity_id
_entity_poly.type
_entity_poly.pdbx_seq_one_letter_code
_entity_poly.pdbx_strand_id
1 'polypeptide(L)'
;MKNLLYLVIPFLLFSCASKESINNNSESYHPIPTKDVRFNYVDSNSFISHKYLDKTESKIGNKYLVLQVSYSWGKTVESLYRSDNGNIMYYDKKSNSDNLIMPKDPKVGFTWYNNDKSWEYEIVDLNANLETPTKKYSQLLVMRATQIANRDSVKLREYLNYYQKGIGQIASFGNGKLMTYRL
;
A
#
# COMPACT_ATOMS: atom_id res chain seq x y z
N MET A 1 56.08 -34.97 -28.71
CA MET A 1 55.70 -34.02 -27.64
C MET A 1 54.78 -32.97 -28.25
N LYS A 2 53.47 -33.05 -28.01
CA LYS A 2 52.49 -32.05 -28.46
C LYS A 2 51.81 -31.50 -27.22
N ASN A 3 52.19 -30.30 -26.80
CA ASN A 3 51.58 -29.61 -25.66
C ASN A 3 50.28 -28.96 -26.15
N LEU A 4 49.14 -29.50 -25.72
CA LEU A 4 47.83 -28.92 -25.95
C LEU A 4 47.58 -27.87 -24.85
N LEU A 5 47.63 -26.60 -25.22
CA LEU A 5 47.37 -25.47 -24.33
C LEU A 5 45.86 -25.27 -24.21
N TYR A 6 45.25 -25.69 -23.09
CA TYR A 6 43.85 -25.43 -22.80
C TYR A 6 43.69 -24.00 -22.27
N LEU A 7 43.09 -23.14 -23.09
CA LEU A 7 42.68 -21.80 -22.71
C LEU A 7 41.39 -21.89 -21.89
N VAL A 8 41.48 -21.72 -20.57
CA VAL A 8 40.32 -21.62 -19.68
C VAL A 8 39.76 -20.20 -19.77
N ILE A 9 38.61 -20.04 -20.40
CA ILE A 9 37.88 -18.77 -20.47
C ILE A 9 37.02 -18.67 -19.20
N PRO A 10 37.22 -17.65 -18.33
CA PRO A 10 36.34 -17.44 -17.19
C PRO A 10 35.02 -16.83 -17.68
N PHE A 11 33.94 -17.60 -17.51
CA PHE A 11 32.58 -17.17 -17.76
C PHE A 11 32.19 -16.15 -16.68
N LEU A 12 32.31 -14.85 -16.99
CA LEU A 12 31.78 -13.78 -16.15
C LEU A 12 30.25 -13.84 -16.19
N LEU A 13 29.66 -14.50 -15.19
CA LEU A 13 28.23 -14.42 -14.92
C LEU A 13 27.92 -13.00 -14.44
N PHE A 14 27.63 -12.09 -15.38
CA PHE A 14 26.90 -10.87 -15.09
C PHE A 14 25.49 -11.27 -14.65
N SER A 15 25.30 -11.43 -13.34
CA SER A 15 23.98 -11.44 -12.74
C SER A 15 23.36 -10.06 -12.96
N CYS A 16 22.55 -9.94 -14.01
CA CYS A 16 21.62 -8.84 -14.16
C CYS A 16 20.62 -8.95 -13.01
N ALA A 17 20.84 -8.19 -11.93
CA ALA A 17 19.80 -7.91 -10.97
C ALA A 17 18.69 -7.17 -11.71
N SER A 18 17.65 -7.89 -12.14
CA SER A 18 16.46 -7.30 -12.70
C SER A 18 15.87 -6.38 -11.63
N LYS A 19 15.92 -5.06 -11.88
CA LYS A 19 15.05 -4.11 -11.19
C LYS A 19 13.63 -4.57 -11.49
N GLU A 20 12.99 -5.24 -10.53
CA GLU A 20 11.53 -5.30 -10.54
C GLU A 20 11.04 -3.85 -10.39
N SER A 21 10.73 -3.22 -11.51
CA SER A 21 9.98 -1.98 -11.49
C SER A 21 8.58 -2.34 -11.04
N ILE A 22 8.14 -1.77 -9.92
CA ILE A 22 6.75 -1.90 -9.50
C ILE A 22 5.92 -1.23 -10.58
N ASN A 23 5.21 -2.07 -11.34
CA ASN A 23 4.43 -1.64 -12.49
C ASN A 23 3.34 -0.71 -11.98
N ASN A 24 3.32 0.51 -12.52
CA ASN A 24 2.23 1.44 -12.28
C ASN A 24 1.01 0.96 -13.08
N ASN A 25 0.37 -0.08 -12.55
CA ASN A 25 -0.70 -0.78 -13.23
C ASN A 25 -2.01 0.00 -13.05
N SER A 26 -2.60 0.46 -14.15
CA SER A 26 -3.91 1.11 -14.18
C SER A 26 -5.02 0.22 -13.61
N GLU A 27 -4.81 -1.09 -13.52
CA GLU A 27 -5.76 -2.04 -12.94
C GLU A 27 -5.61 -2.23 -11.42
N SER A 28 -4.57 -1.66 -10.79
CA SER A 28 -4.35 -1.81 -9.36
C SER A 28 -5.24 -0.88 -8.53
N TYR A 29 -5.78 -1.38 -7.42
CA TYR A 29 -6.44 -0.56 -6.38
C TYR A 29 -5.46 0.12 -5.43
N HIS A 30 -4.15 -0.14 -5.55
CA HIS A 30 -3.11 0.54 -4.78
C HIS A 30 -1.88 0.85 -5.67
N PRO A 31 -2.05 1.66 -6.72
CA PRO A 31 -0.97 2.06 -7.61
C PRO A 31 0.01 3.01 -6.89
N ILE A 32 1.19 3.22 -7.45
CA ILE A 32 2.15 4.23 -6.97
C ILE A 32 1.84 5.55 -7.67
N PRO A 33 1.24 6.54 -7.01
CA PRO A 33 0.93 7.80 -7.66
C PRO A 33 2.19 8.46 -8.20
N THR A 34 2.12 8.99 -9.42
CA THR A 34 3.20 9.77 -10.05
C THR A 34 3.27 11.20 -9.50
N LYS A 35 2.28 11.60 -8.71
CA LYS A 35 2.15 12.93 -8.10
C LYS A 35 1.73 12.77 -6.64
N ASP A 36 2.06 13.78 -5.84
CA ASP A 36 1.62 13.87 -4.46
C ASP A 36 0.09 13.84 -4.38
N VAL A 37 -0.43 13.06 -3.43
CA VAL A 37 -1.87 12.90 -3.21
C VAL A 37 -2.23 13.57 -1.90
N ARG A 38 -3.32 14.34 -1.87
CA ARG A 38 -3.83 14.96 -0.64
C ARG A 38 -5.17 14.34 -0.26
N PHE A 39 -5.36 14.11 1.05
CA PHE A 39 -6.65 13.77 1.64
C PHE A 39 -7.03 14.81 2.69
N ASN A 40 -8.21 15.39 2.55
CA ASN A 40 -8.76 16.32 3.52
C ASN A 40 -9.58 15.56 4.57
N TYR A 41 -9.58 16.08 5.80
CA TYR A 41 -10.57 15.70 6.79
C TYR A 41 -11.87 16.46 6.54
N VAL A 42 -13.03 15.82 6.75
CA VAL A 42 -14.34 16.46 6.47
C VAL A 42 -14.63 17.61 7.45
N ASP A 43 -14.36 17.40 8.73
CA ASP A 43 -14.80 18.31 9.80
C ASP A 43 -13.71 19.32 10.23
N SER A 44 -12.66 19.50 9.44
CA SER A 44 -11.61 20.48 9.75
C SER A 44 -10.81 20.89 8.52
N ASN A 45 -9.98 21.94 8.65
CA ASN A 45 -8.98 22.32 7.64
C ASN A 45 -7.74 21.40 7.67
N SER A 46 -7.76 20.31 8.43
CA SER A 46 -6.65 19.37 8.50
C SER A 46 -6.58 18.53 7.24
N PHE A 47 -5.37 18.12 6.86
CA PHE A 47 -5.14 17.24 5.71
C PHE A 47 -3.91 16.37 5.92
N ILE A 48 -3.82 15.31 5.13
CA ILE A 48 -2.61 14.51 4.94
C ILE A 48 -2.17 14.56 3.49
N SER A 49 -0.86 14.53 3.27
CA SER A 49 -0.27 14.40 1.94
C SER A 49 0.62 13.15 1.86
N HIS A 50 0.45 12.41 0.78
CA HIS A 50 1.18 11.19 0.45
C HIS A 50 2.14 11.50 -0.70
N LYS A 51 3.43 11.28 -0.47
CA LYS A 51 4.49 11.46 -1.47
C LYS A 51 5.41 10.25 -1.49
N TYR A 52 5.48 9.58 -2.64
CA TYR A 52 6.51 8.57 -2.85
C TYR A 52 7.86 9.27 -3.04
N LEU A 53 8.82 8.88 -2.21
CA LEU A 53 10.18 9.39 -2.32
C LEU A 53 10.93 8.57 -3.37
N ASP A 54 11.86 9.21 -4.09
CA ASP A 54 12.78 8.53 -5.01
C ASP A 54 13.91 7.83 -4.23
N LYS A 55 13.51 6.95 -3.30
CA LYS A 55 14.39 6.10 -2.50
C LYS A 55 13.71 4.81 -2.13
N THR A 56 14.54 3.85 -1.74
CA THR A 56 14.11 2.55 -1.23
C THR A 56 14.81 2.19 0.06
N GLU A 57 14.19 1.38 0.89
CA GLU A 57 14.77 0.85 2.12
C GLU A 57 14.74 -0.67 2.15
N SER A 58 15.80 -1.28 2.71
CA SER A 58 15.86 -2.73 2.92
C SER A 58 15.42 -3.08 4.34
N LYS A 59 14.44 -3.97 4.47
CA LYS A 59 13.96 -4.53 5.75
C LYS A 59 13.69 -6.01 5.57
N ILE A 60 14.02 -6.85 6.56
CA ILE A 60 13.72 -8.29 6.56
C ILE A 60 14.03 -9.00 5.23
N GLY A 61 15.18 -8.66 4.61
CA GLY A 61 15.62 -9.22 3.32
C GLY A 61 14.93 -8.68 2.07
N ASN A 62 13.93 -7.80 2.21
CA ASN A 62 13.14 -7.24 1.12
C ASN A 62 13.44 -5.75 0.91
N LYS A 63 13.23 -5.27 -0.31
CA LYS A 63 13.39 -3.87 -0.71
C LYS A 63 12.02 -3.19 -0.84
N TYR A 64 11.86 -2.03 -0.21
CA TYR A 64 10.59 -1.31 -0.13
C TYR A 64 10.72 0.09 -0.73
N LEU A 65 9.68 0.56 -1.39
CA LEU A 65 9.48 1.97 -1.68
C LEU A 65 9.09 2.72 -0.43
N VAL A 66 9.53 3.97 -0.34
CA VAL A 66 9.21 4.84 0.80
C VAL A 66 8.08 5.80 0.42
N LEU A 67 6.96 5.68 1.11
CA LEU A 67 5.88 6.67 1.12
C LEU A 67 6.05 7.59 2.33
N GLN A 68 6.30 8.87 2.08
CA GLN A 68 6.19 9.90 3.10
C GLN A 68 4.73 10.32 3.26
N VAL A 69 4.25 10.30 4.51
CA VAL A 69 2.95 10.82 4.92
C VAL A 69 3.17 12.02 5.81
N SER A 70 2.80 13.20 5.31
CA SER A 70 2.91 14.47 6.04
C SER A 70 1.54 14.93 6.49
N TYR A 71 1.44 15.34 7.74
CA TYR A 71 0.21 15.82 8.36
C TYR A 71 0.25 17.35 8.46
N SER A 72 -0.89 18.01 8.24
CA SER A 72 -0.99 19.47 8.28
C SER A 72 -0.61 20.10 9.63
N TRP A 73 -0.56 19.31 10.70
CA TRP A 73 -0.12 19.71 12.04
C TRP A 73 1.37 19.43 12.32
N GLY A 74 2.18 19.25 11.28
CA GLY A 74 3.65 19.21 11.38
C GLY A 74 4.27 17.83 11.66
N LYS A 75 3.45 16.79 11.85
CA LYS A 75 3.95 15.41 11.95
C LYS A 75 4.29 14.88 10.55
N THR A 76 5.36 14.09 10.45
CA THR A 76 5.71 13.34 9.24
C THR A 76 6.09 11.92 9.63
N VAL A 77 5.64 10.94 8.84
CA VAL A 77 6.00 9.53 9.02
C VAL A 77 6.32 8.91 7.66
N GLU A 78 7.07 7.81 7.68
CA GLU A 78 7.36 7.01 6.50
C GLU A 78 6.71 5.63 6.63
N SER A 79 6.01 5.24 5.57
CA SER A 79 5.44 3.92 5.36
C SER A 79 6.20 3.22 4.23
N LEU A 80 6.41 1.92 4.35
CA LEU A 80 7.23 1.13 3.45
C LEU A 80 6.36 0.12 2.72
N TYR A 81 6.37 0.16 1.38
CA TYR A 81 5.55 -0.71 0.53
C TYR A 81 6.39 -1.46 -0.49
N ARG A 82 5.97 -2.67 -0.84
CA ARG A 82 6.54 -3.44 -1.94
C ARG A 82 5.44 -4.18 -2.69
N SER A 83 5.74 -4.57 -3.92
CA SER A 83 4.95 -5.56 -4.65
C SER A 83 5.53 -6.95 -4.38
N ASP A 84 4.65 -7.95 -4.22
CA ASP A 84 5.03 -9.36 -4.12
C ASP A 84 4.07 -10.19 -4.96
N ASN A 85 4.53 -10.66 -6.13
CA ASN A 85 3.71 -11.44 -7.05
C ASN A 85 2.37 -10.75 -7.40
N GLY A 86 2.36 -9.42 -7.45
CA GLY A 86 1.18 -8.59 -7.73
C GLY A 86 0.36 -8.20 -6.50
N ASN A 87 0.60 -8.82 -5.34
CA ASN A 87 0.07 -8.33 -4.08
C ASN A 87 0.82 -7.08 -3.64
N ILE A 88 0.14 -6.17 -2.96
CA ILE A 88 0.80 -5.03 -2.33
C ILE A 88 0.98 -5.35 -0.86
N MET A 89 2.24 -5.27 -0.43
CA MET A 89 2.66 -5.56 0.93
C MET A 89 3.13 -4.27 1.60
N TYR A 90 3.03 -4.21 2.92
CA TYR A 90 3.59 -3.14 3.74
C TYR A 90 4.37 -3.71 4.92
N TYR A 91 5.50 -3.06 5.23
CA TYR A 91 6.29 -3.42 6.40
C TYR A 91 5.75 -2.74 7.66
N ASP A 92 5.35 -3.55 8.64
CA ASP A 92 4.94 -3.09 9.96
C ASP A 92 6.14 -3.00 10.91
N LYS A 93 6.45 -1.78 11.32
CA LYS A 93 7.55 -1.47 12.24
C LYS A 93 7.35 -2.05 13.63
N LYS A 94 6.10 -2.24 14.10
CA LYS A 94 5.81 -2.73 15.46
C LYS A 94 6.08 -4.23 15.59
N SER A 95 5.67 -5.00 14.60
CA SER A 95 5.83 -6.45 14.57
C SER A 95 7.07 -6.91 13.79
N ASN A 96 7.82 -5.98 13.17
CA ASN A 96 8.95 -6.28 12.30
C ASN A 96 8.61 -7.34 11.24
N SER A 97 7.46 -7.16 10.58
CA SER A 97 6.89 -8.16 9.67
C SER A 97 6.29 -7.51 8.43
N ASP A 98 6.21 -8.29 7.34
CA ASP A 98 5.55 -7.86 6.12
C ASP A 98 4.09 -8.31 6.10
N ASN A 99 3.18 -7.39 5.80
CA ASN A 99 1.74 -7.64 5.85
C ASN A 99 1.07 -7.28 4.53
N LEU A 100 0.04 -8.03 4.16
CA LEU A 100 -0.76 -7.74 2.96
C LEU A 100 -1.59 -6.46 3.20
N ILE A 101 -1.51 -5.48 2.30
CA ILE A 101 -2.42 -4.32 2.29
C ILE A 101 -3.47 -4.40 1.19
N MET A 102 -3.16 -5.04 0.06
CA MET A 102 -4.10 -5.23 -1.04
C MET A 102 -3.76 -6.53 -1.81
N PRO A 103 -4.69 -7.50 -1.91
CA PRO A 103 -4.47 -8.67 -2.75
C PRO A 103 -4.41 -8.28 -4.24
N LYS A 104 -3.64 -9.04 -5.01
CA LYS A 104 -3.52 -8.87 -6.48
C LYS A 104 -4.89 -8.89 -7.17
N ASP A 105 -5.72 -9.86 -6.78
CA ASP A 105 -7.03 -10.13 -7.36
C ASP A 105 -8.10 -10.07 -6.26
N PRO A 106 -8.54 -8.86 -5.84
CA PRO A 106 -9.53 -8.70 -4.79
C PRO A 106 -10.85 -9.39 -5.14
N LYS A 107 -11.45 -10.07 -4.16
CA LYS A 107 -12.75 -10.73 -4.29
C LYS A 107 -13.58 -10.42 -3.06
N VAL A 108 -14.87 -10.12 -3.24
CA VAL A 108 -15.80 -9.91 -2.12
C VAL A 108 -15.77 -11.12 -1.19
N GLY A 109 -15.69 -10.86 0.13
CA GLY A 109 -15.57 -11.86 1.18
C GLY A 109 -14.14 -12.40 1.40
N PHE A 110 -13.15 -11.98 0.61
CA PHE A 110 -11.76 -12.34 0.89
C PHE A 110 -11.27 -11.63 2.16
N THR A 111 -10.81 -12.42 3.14
CA THR A 111 -10.31 -11.93 4.42
C THR A 111 -8.85 -12.30 4.65
N TRP A 112 -8.13 -11.42 5.35
CA TRP A 112 -6.77 -11.69 5.79
C TRP A 112 -6.45 -10.93 7.08
N TYR A 113 -5.35 -11.30 7.71
CA TYR A 113 -4.88 -10.71 8.96
C TYR A 113 -3.48 -10.17 8.79
N ASN A 114 -3.13 -9.18 9.61
CA ASN A 114 -1.73 -8.93 9.88
C ASN A 114 -1.11 -10.15 10.60
N ASN A 115 0.18 -10.36 10.42
CA ASN A 115 0.93 -11.47 11.02
C ASN A 115 0.81 -11.50 12.55
N ASP A 116 0.75 -10.34 13.18
CA ASP A 116 0.60 -10.21 14.64
C ASP A 116 -0.86 -10.31 15.11
N LYS A 117 -1.80 -10.55 14.19
CA LYS A 117 -3.23 -10.65 14.43
C LYS A 117 -3.79 -9.44 15.18
N SER A 118 -3.29 -8.24 14.92
CA SER A 118 -3.87 -7.03 15.49
C SER A 118 -5.01 -6.45 14.65
N TRP A 119 -4.98 -6.72 13.34
CA TRP A 119 -5.96 -6.25 12.36
C TRP A 119 -6.43 -7.40 11.48
N GLU A 120 -7.72 -7.40 11.21
CA GLU A 120 -8.39 -8.18 10.16
C GLU A 120 -8.80 -7.23 9.04
N TYR A 121 -8.73 -7.71 7.81
CA TYR A 121 -9.16 -6.99 6.62
C TYR A 121 -10.10 -7.86 5.81
N GLU A 122 -11.07 -7.23 5.16
CA GLU A 122 -12.06 -7.88 4.30
C GLU A 122 -12.36 -7.01 3.09
N ILE A 123 -12.43 -7.61 1.90
CA ILE A 123 -13.04 -6.95 0.74
C ILE A 123 -14.56 -7.09 0.85
N VAL A 124 -15.26 -5.99 1.09
CA VAL A 124 -16.73 -6.03 1.31
C VAL A 124 -17.54 -5.72 0.05
N ASP A 125 -16.97 -4.96 -0.88
CA ASP A 125 -17.63 -4.59 -2.13
C ASP A 125 -16.57 -4.29 -3.21
N LEU A 126 -16.93 -4.49 -4.49
CA LEU A 126 -16.15 -4.14 -5.67
C LEU A 126 -16.89 -3.21 -6.64
N ASN A 127 -18.15 -2.88 -6.35
CA ASN A 127 -19.00 -2.03 -7.19
C ASN A 127 -19.70 -0.92 -6.38
N ALA A 128 -19.05 -0.43 -5.32
CA ALA A 128 -19.63 0.61 -4.49
C ALA A 128 -19.65 1.96 -5.21
N ASN A 129 -20.63 2.80 -4.85
CA ASN A 129 -20.71 4.19 -5.24
C ASN A 129 -20.44 5.08 -4.02
N LEU A 130 -19.79 6.22 -4.22
CA LEU A 130 -19.49 7.17 -3.15
C LEU A 130 -19.58 8.60 -3.68
N GLU A 131 -20.23 9.46 -2.91
CA GLU A 131 -20.16 10.91 -3.08
C GLU A 131 -19.28 11.49 -1.98
N THR A 132 -18.23 12.21 -2.39
CA THR A 132 -17.41 13.04 -1.50
C THR A 132 -17.82 14.51 -1.69
N PRO A 133 -17.35 15.43 -0.83
CA PRO A 133 -17.62 16.87 -1.01
C PRO A 133 -17.17 17.44 -2.36
N THR A 134 -16.26 16.76 -3.07
CA THR A 134 -15.68 17.26 -4.32
C THR A 134 -16.12 16.48 -5.55
N LYS A 135 -16.51 15.21 -5.41
CA LYS A 135 -16.73 14.33 -6.57
C LYS A 135 -17.60 13.13 -6.26
N LYS A 136 -18.32 12.66 -7.27
CA LYS A 136 -19.01 11.36 -7.29
C LYS A 136 -18.13 10.29 -7.93
N TYR A 137 -18.13 9.12 -7.33
CA TYR A 137 -17.35 7.95 -7.71
C TYR A 137 -18.26 6.73 -7.85
N SER A 138 -17.90 5.86 -8.78
CA SER A 138 -18.55 4.57 -9.01
C SER A 138 -17.51 3.47 -9.18
N GLN A 139 -17.96 2.21 -9.09
CA GLN A 139 -17.10 1.02 -9.25
C GLN A 139 -15.92 0.99 -8.28
N LEU A 140 -16.18 1.36 -7.03
CA LEU A 140 -15.18 1.37 -5.98
C LEU A 140 -15.06 0.01 -5.30
N LEU A 141 -13.83 -0.36 -4.97
CA LEU A 141 -13.54 -1.39 -3.99
C LEU A 141 -13.72 -0.80 -2.59
N VAL A 142 -14.36 -1.55 -1.71
CA VAL A 142 -14.46 -1.23 -0.29
C VAL A 142 -13.75 -2.30 0.51
N MET A 143 -12.81 -1.87 1.35
CA MET A 143 -12.09 -2.71 2.27
C MET A 143 -12.45 -2.33 3.71
N ARG A 144 -12.97 -3.28 4.47
CA ARG A 144 -13.12 -3.16 5.92
C ARG A 144 -11.80 -3.49 6.58
N ALA A 145 -11.40 -2.68 7.56
CA ALA A 145 -10.27 -2.95 8.44
C ALA A 145 -10.76 -2.93 9.89
N THR A 146 -10.66 -4.07 10.57
CA THR A 146 -11.15 -4.28 11.93
C THR A 146 -9.99 -4.52 12.88
N GLN A 147 -9.90 -3.73 13.94
CA GLN A 147 -8.96 -3.96 15.02
C GLN A 147 -9.47 -5.12 15.87
N ILE A 148 -8.73 -6.23 15.84
CA ILE A 148 -9.06 -7.46 16.58
C ILE A 148 -8.28 -7.56 17.90
N ALA A 149 -7.18 -6.81 18.04
CA ALA A 149 -6.45 -6.66 19.30
C ALA A 149 -6.21 -5.18 19.60
N ASN A 150 -6.22 -4.79 20.88
CA ASN A 150 -6.07 -3.40 21.34
C ASN A 150 -4.62 -2.85 21.20
N ARG A 151 -3.87 -3.29 20.18
CA ARG A 151 -2.48 -2.89 19.90
C ARG A 151 -2.37 -1.42 19.49
N ASP A 152 -3.38 -0.91 18.79
CA ASP A 152 -3.47 0.49 18.38
C ASP A 152 -4.70 1.15 19.04
N SER A 153 -4.73 1.16 20.37
CA SER A 153 -5.87 1.60 21.19
C SER A 153 -6.35 3.04 20.97
N VAL A 154 -5.52 3.88 20.34
CA VAL A 154 -5.85 5.26 19.95
C VAL A 154 -6.57 5.34 18.59
N LYS A 155 -6.67 4.24 17.84
CA LYS A 155 -7.38 4.16 16.56
C LYS A 155 -8.81 3.67 16.78
N LEU A 156 -9.67 3.90 15.79
CA LEU A 156 -11.01 3.33 15.79
C LEU A 156 -10.95 1.81 15.64
N ARG A 157 -12.00 1.15 16.13
CA ARG A 157 -12.17 -0.29 16.01
C ARG A 157 -12.37 -0.73 14.56
N GLU A 158 -13.04 0.08 13.76
CA GLU A 158 -13.36 -0.25 12.36
C GLU A 158 -13.16 0.95 11.45
N TYR A 159 -12.64 0.68 10.26
CA TYR A 159 -12.60 1.60 9.13
C TYR A 159 -13.17 0.93 7.88
N LEU A 160 -13.87 1.71 7.05
CA LEU A 160 -14.16 1.34 5.66
C LEU A 160 -13.34 2.24 4.74
N ASN A 161 -12.47 1.63 3.94
CA ASN A 161 -11.57 2.33 3.03
C ASN A 161 -12.01 2.07 1.59
N TYR A 162 -12.19 3.14 0.83
CA TYR A 162 -12.68 3.10 -0.55
C TYR A 162 -11.52 3.31 -1.51
N TYR A 163 -11.44 2.48 -2.55
CA TYR A 163 -10.38 2.50 -3.56
C TYR A 163 -10.95 2.48 -4.96
N GLN A 164 -10.30 3.20 -5.88
CA GLN A 164 -10.59 3.16 -7.30
C GLN A 164 -9.38 2.60 -8.06
N LYS A 165 -9.62 1.69 -9.02
CA LYS A 165 -8.57 1.18 -9.90
C LYS A 165 -7.82 2.32 -10.60
N GLY A 166 -6.50 2.21 -10.65
CA GLY A 166 -5.61 3.17 -11.31
C GLY A 166 -5.43 4.49 -10.56
N ILE A 167 -6.20 4.72 -9.49
CA ILE A 167 -6.11 5.94 -8.66
C ILE A 167 -5.60 5.61 -7.26
N GLY A 168 -6.08 4.53 -6.66
CA GLY A 168 -5.79 4.16 -5.28
C GLY A 168 -6.89 4.56 -4.31
N GLN A 169 -6.51 4.82 -3.06
CA GLN A 169 -7.46 5.21 -2.02
C GLN A 169 -8.17 6.53 -2.39
N ILE A 170 -9.48 6.55 -2.19
CA ILE A 170 -10.39 7.67 -2.43
C ILE A 170 -10.88 8.26 -1.11
N ALA A 171 -11.27 7.41 -0.16
CA ALA A 171 -11.85 7.86 1.10
C ALA A 171 -11.65 6.85 2.23
N SER A 172 -11.84 7.34 3.45
CA SER A 172 -11.93 6.50 4.66
C SER A 172 -13.13 6.93 5.49
N PHE A 173 -13.88 5.94 5.98
CA PHE A 173 -14.97 6.11 6.92
C PHE A 173 -14.59 5.47 8.25
N GLY A 174 -15.03 6.09 9.33
CA GLY A 174 -14.92 5.56 10.68
C GLY A 174 -16.20 5.86 11.46
N ASN A 175 -16.68 4.89 12.23
CA ASN A 175 -17.96 4.99 12.96
C ASN A 175 -19.13 5.42 12.03
N GLY A 176 -19.16 4.92 10.79
CA GLY A 176 -20.21 5.23 9.81
C GLY A 176 -20.14 6.64 9.20
N LYS A 177 -19.12 7.43 9.49
CA LYS A 177 -18.97 8.81 8.97
C LYS A 177 -17.75 8.92 8.05
N LEU A 178 -17.87 9.70 6.98
CA LEU A 178 -16.76 10.05 6.12
C LEU A 178 -15.72 10.83 6.94
N MET A 179 -14.52 10.28 7.08
CA MET A 179 -13.43 10.91 7.83
C MET A 179 -12.52 11.70 6.90
N THR A 180 -12.06 11.05 5.84
CA THR A 180 -11.14 11.63 4.87
C THR A 180 -11.57 11.34 3.44
N TYR A 181 -11.26 12.28 2.53
CA TYR A 181 -11.49 12.12 1.10
C TYR A 181 -10.34 12.73 0.30
N ARG A 182 -10.05 12.12 -0.84
CA ARG A 182 -9.01 12.53 -1.78
C ARG A 182 -9.42 13.77 -2.56
N LEU A 183 -8.44 14.64 -2.81
CA LEU A 183 -8.53 15.75 -3.77
C LEU A 183 -7.91 15.40 -5.12
#